data_AF-A0A223NXN2-F1
#
_entry.id   AF-A0A223NXN2-F1
#
_cell.length_a   1.000
_cell.length_b   1.000
_cell.length_c   1.000
_cell.angle_alpha   90.00
_cell.angle_beta   90.00
_cell.angle_gamma   90.00
#
_symmetry.space_group_name_H-M   'P 1'
#
loop_
_entity.id
_entity.type
_entity.pdbx_description
1 polymer ?
#
loop_
_entity_poly.entity_id
_entity_poly.type
_entity_poly.pdbx_seq_one_letter_code
_entity_poly.pdbx_strand_id
1 'polypeptide(L)'
;MKTYIRLFLFLLSISLICQLYSCSDQGEIEDSSASSNEIPSEYLQLLKLHDGCCNKPNDSIVFIETWTWKYRNPISFFYVSNSYYLQLYKMDAVFNYSLKKAVKENFSNAHSWTYSPYVVDNRTKMEFLYKETKPLKSKNVYLDLFGDSTKVIRKNDTMVYYYSKCVNFSLKLDPQKPMDIYGESHSEKTSEIPLEIMLFKRNNKLYLLVLSAKDAAIKIKPGTLYDMLFR
;
A
#
# COMPACT_ATOMS: atom_id res chain seq x y z
N MET A 1 -41.77 46.68 -13.78
CA MET A 1 -40.35 46.31 -14.00
C MET A 1 -39.55 46.18 -12.70
N LYS A 2 -39.59 47.16 -11.78
CA LYS A 2 -38.82 47.11 -10.50
C LYS A 2 -39.15 45.90 -9.59
N THR A 3 -40.37 45.39 -9.62
CA THR A 3 -40.80 44.27 -8.76
C THR A 3 -40.22 42.92 -9.19
N TYR A 4 -40.09 42.68 -10.51
CA TYR A 4 -39.56 41.43 -11.06
C TYR A 4 -38.05 41.26 -10.79
N ILE A 5 -37.30 42.36 -10.80
CA ILE A 5 -35.86 42.37 -10.51
C ILE A 5 -35.58 41.96 -9.05
N ARG A 6 -36.41 42.42 -8.10
CA ARG A 6 -36.28 42.06 -6.68
C ARG A 6 -36.56 40.58 -6.43
N LEU A 7 -37.56 40.02 -7.11
CA LEU A 7 -37.91 38.60 -6.98
C LEU A 7 -36.82 37.68 -7.56
N PHE A 8 -36.22 38.06 -8.70
CA PHE A 8 -35.14 37.31 -9.32
C PHE A 8 -33.87 37.28 -8.48
N LEU A 9 -33.47 38.42 -7.88
CA LEU A 9 -32.33 38.50 -6.97
C LEU A 9 -32.54 37.68 -5.69
N PHE A 10 -33.78 37.63 -5.18
CA PHE A 10 -34.11 36.82 -4.01
C PHE A 10 -33.98 35.32 -4.30
N LEU A 11 -34.45 34.85 -5.46
CA LEU A 11 -34.33 33.44 -5.88
C LEU A 11 -32.87 33.01 -6.09
N LEU A 12 -32.04 33.89 -6.68
CA LEU A 12 -30.60 33.63 -6.81
C LEU A 12 -29.91 33.48 -5.45
N SER A 13 -30.27 34.34 -4.48
CA SER A 13 -29.70 34.28 -3.13
C SER A 13 -30.07 32.99 -2.39
N ILE A 14 -31.30 32.49 -2.56
CA ILE A 14 -31.73 31.22 -1.96
C ILE A 14 -30.96 30.04 -2.56
N SER A 15 -30.72 30.05 -3.89
CA SER A 15 -29.95 28.97 -4.54
C SER A 15 -28.49 28.93 -4.07
N LEU A 16 -27.86 30.10 -3.87
CA LEU A 16 -26.49 30.20 -3.34
C LEU A 16 -26.40 29.73 -1.89
N ILE A 17 -27.39 30.10 -1.07
CA ILE A 17 -27.46 29.69 0.33
C ILE A 17 -27.68 28.15 0.42
N CYS A 18 -28.56 27.58 -0.41
CA CYS A 18 -28.74 26.12 -0.46
C CYS A 18 -27.47 25.38 -0.93
N GLN A 19 -26.71 25.93 -1.87
CA GLN A 19 -25.42 25.34 -2.28
C GLN A 19 -24.37 25.41 -1.17
N LEU A 20 -24.37 26.46 -0.34
CA LEU A 20 -23.47 26.57 0.82
C LEU A 20 -23.85 25.60 1.94
N TYR A 21 -25.14 25.36 2.20
CA TYR A 21 -25.57 24.41 3.23
C TYR A 21 -25.49 22.94 2.81
N SER A 22 -25.45 22.65 1.50
CA SER A 22 -25.32 21.28 0.99
C SER A 22 -23.90 20.71 1.08
N CYS A 23 -22.91 21.52 1.50
CA CYS A 23 -21.50 21.14 1.47
C CYS A 23 -20.85 20.94 2.85
N SER A 24 -21.62 21.08 3.95
CA SER A 24 -21.09 21.12 5.32
C SER A 24 -21.55 19.97 6.20
N ASP A 25 -21.76 18.79 5.62
CA ASP A 25 -21.97 17.56 6.39
C ASP A 25 -21.01 16.47 5.88
N GLN A 26 -19.73 16.82 5.83
CA GLN A 26 -18.67 15.82 5.93
C GLN A 26 -18.53 15.49 7.41
N GLY A 27 -19.46 14.68 7.93
CA GLY A 27 -19.25 14.03 9.21
C GLY A 27 -17.87 13.38 9.16
N GLU A 28 -16.99 13.74 10.09
CA GLU A 28 -15.76 13.01 10.33
C GLU A 28 -16.14 11.56 10.57
N ILE A 29 -16.00 10.74 9.53
CA ILE A 29 -16.06 9.30 9.68
C ILE A 29 -14.78 8.96 10.43
N GLU A 30 -14.85 8.87 11.76
CA GLU A 30 -13.85 8.19 12.58
C GLU A 30 -13.84 6.70 12.18
N ASP A 31 -13.29 6.39 10.99
CA ASP A 31 -12.96 5.02 10.63
C ASP A 31 -11.65 4.68 11.35
N SER A 32 -11.81 4.23 12.60
CA SER A 32 -10.71 3.84 13.47
C SER A 32 -9.97 2.62 12.89
N SER A 33 -8.78 2.84 12.35
CA SER A 33 -7.81 1.76 12.22
C SER A 33 -7.41 1.30 13.62
N ALA A 34 -7.50 0.01 13.90
CA ALA A 34 -7.03 -0.55 15.16
C ALA A 34 -5.69 -1.25 14.95
N SER A 35 -4.71 -0.90 15.76
CA SER A 35 -3.46 -1.66 15.85
C SER A 35 -3.64 -2.82 16.83
N SER A 36 -3.09 -3.98 16.49
CA SER A 36 -3.06 -5.16 17.36
C SER A 36 -1.65 -5.73 17.45
N ASN A 37 -1.38 -6.38 18.59
CA ASN A 37 -0.14 -7.12 18.82
C ASN A 37 -0.23 -8.58 18.37
N GLU A 38 -1.20 -8.91 17.53
CA GLU A 38 -1.41 -10.28 17.05
C GLU A 38 -1.02 -10.40 15.57
N ILE A 39 -0.25 -11.44 15.25
CA ILE A 39 0.11 -11.77 13.87
C ILE A 39 -0.91 -12.77 13.34
N PRO A 40 -1.55 -12.51 12.18
CA PRO A 40 -2.39 -13.52 11.55
C PRO A 40 -1.64 -14.84 11.36
N SER A 41 -2.23 -15.97 11.76
CA SER A 41 -1.58 -17.29 11.71
C SER A 41 -1.06 -17.67 10.32
N GLU A 42 -1.76 -17.23 9.27
CA GLU A 42 -1.31 -17.44 7.88
C GLU A 42 -0.03 -16.67 7.53
N TYR A 43 0.26 -15.55 8.21
CA TYR A 43 1.50 -14.80 8.06
C TYR A 43 2.66 -15.45 8.81
N LEU A 44 2.40 -16.02 9.99
CA LEU A 44 3.38 -16.84 10.72
C LEU A 44 3.84 -18.04 9.88
N GLN A 45 2.89 -18.78 9.30
CA GLN A 45 3.19 -19.90 8.40
C GLN A 45 3.92 -19.49 7.13
N LEU A 46 3.71 -18.25 6.66
CA LEU A 46 4.40 -17.74 5.48
C LEU A 46 5.86 -17.45 5.79
N LEU A 47 6.11 -16.76 6.90
CA LEU A 47 7.45 -16.36 7.34
C LEU A 47 8.18 -17.48 8.10
N LYS A 48 7.57 -18.67 8.22
CA LYS A 48 8.06 -19.82 9.01
C LYS A 48 8.37 -19.44 10.47
N LEU A 49 7.58 -18.53 11.02
CA LEU A 49 7.69 -18.02 12.37
C LEU A 49 6.89 -18.91 13.34
N HIS A 50 7.43 -19.14 14.54
CA HIS A 50 6.72 -19.81 15.62
C HIS A 50 5.84 -18.83 16.39
N ASP A 51 4.77 -19.32 17.01
CA ASP A 51 3.97 -18.51 17.93
C ASP A 51 4.87 -18.00 19.08
N GLY A 52 5.01 -16.68 19.21
CA GLY A 52 5.86 -16.03 20.23
C GLY A 52 7.32 -15.73 19.84
N CYS A 53 7.73 -16.01 18.60
CA CYS A 53 9.13 -15.84 18.14
C CYS A 53 9.57 -14.40 17.81
N CYS A 54 8.79 -13.38 18.18
CA CYS A 54 9.03 -12.03 17.73
C CYS A 54 9.43 -11.04 18.83
N ASN A 55 9.64 -11.55 20.06
CA ASN A 55 9.88 -10.71 21.24
C ASN A 55 11.36 -10.62 21.63
N LYS A 56 12.29 -11.30 20.93
CA LYS A 56 13.72 -11.25 21.26
C LYS A 56 14.49 -10.38 20.26
N PRO A 57 15.32 -9.44 20.73
CA PRO A 57 16.09 -8.53 19.86
C PRO A 57 17.16 -9.22 18.99
N ASN A 58 17.42 -10.51 19.21
CA ASN A 58 18.37 -11.30 18.42
C ASN A 58 17.70 -12.07 17.27
N ASP A 59 16.36 -12.01 17.14
CA ASP A 59 15.66 -12.68 16.05
C ASP A 59 15.85 -11.89 14.75
N SER A 60 16.07 -12.62 13.66
CA SER A 60 16.26 -12.00 12.34
C SER A 60 15.02 -11.25 11.84
N ILE A 61 13.85 -11.55 12.41
CA ILE A 61 12.56 -10.91 12.13
C ILE A 61 11.90 -10.55 13.46
N VAL A 62 11.63 -9.27 13.68
CA VAL A 62 10.97 -8.73 14.88
C VAL A 62 9.63 -8.15 14.46
N PHE A 63 8.54 -8.65 15.06
CA PHE A 63 7.20 -8.12 14.81
C PHE A 63 7.03 -6.76 15.48
N ILE A 64 6.31 -5.87 14.80
CA ILE A 64 6.01 -4.53 15.30
C ILE A 64 4.55 -4.48 15.72
N GLU A 65 3.65 -4.60 14.74
CA GLU A 65 2.21 -4.56 14.95
C GLU A 65 1.48 -5.06 13.71
N THR A 66 0.18 -5.29 13.86
CA THR A 66 -0.75 -5.54 12.76
C THR A 66 -1.79 -4.44 12.74
N TRP A 67 -1.97 -3.81 11.59
CA TRP A 67 -3.07 -2.89 11.35
C TRP A 67 -4.28 -3.63 10.83
N THR A 68 -5.42 -3.36 11.45
CA THR A 68 -6.72 -3.91 11.07
C THR A 68 -7.66 -2.77 10.70
N TRP A 69 -8.42 -2.97 9.62
CA TRP A 69 -9.39 -1.99 9.13
C TRP A 69 -10.72 -2.67 8.83
N LYS A 70 -11.78 -1.86 8.83
CA LYS A 70 -13.12 -2.30 8.49
C LYS A 70 -13.23 -2.92 7.09
N TYR A 71 -12.48 -2.39 6.12
CA TYR A 71 -12.64 -2.74 4.70
C TYR A 71 -11.45 -3.48 4.09
N ARG A 72 -10.37 -3.74 4.84
CA ARG A 72 -9.15 -4.40 4.34
C ARG A 72 -8.73 -5.53 5.26
N ASN A 73 -8.10 -6.54 4.66
CA ASN A 73 -7.39 -7.55 5.42
C ASN A 73 -6.25 -6.91 6.23
N PRO A 74 -5.82 -7.54 7.32
CA PRO A 74 -4.76 -7.01 8.16
C PRO A 74 -3.44 -6.83 7.40
N ILE A 75 -2.70 -5.78 7.73
CA ILE A 75 -1.32 -5.58 7.27
C ILE A 75 -0.41 -5.70 8.48
N SER A 76 0.55 -6.62 8.42
CA SER A 76 1.51 -6.83 9.50
C SER A 76 2.87 -6.27 9.14
N PHE A 77 3.52 -5.66 10.12
CA PHE A 77 4.78 -4.96 9.99
C PHE A 77 5.87 -5.62 10.82
N PHE A 78 7.06 -5.73 10.25
CA PHE A 78 8.21 -6.39 10.88
C PHE A 78 9.50 -5.60 10.62
N TYR A 79 10.42 -5.61 11.57
CA TYR A 79 11.82 -5.31 11.31
C TYR A 79 12.56 -6.57 10.93
N VAL A 80 13.43 -6.50 9.91
CA VAL A 80 14.27 -7.62 9.51
C VAL A 80 15.74 -7.23 9.70
N SER A 81 16.45 -7.98 10.55
CA SER A 81 17.87 -7.79 10.89
C SER A 81 18.20 -6.33 11.29
N ASN A 82 17.25 -5.66 11.94
CA ASN A 82 17.28 -4.23 12.32
C ASN A 82 17.56 -3.22 11.18
N SER A 83 17.70 -3.69 9.93
CA SER A 83 18.13 -2.87 8.79
C SER A 83 17.00 -2.61 7.80
N TYR A 84 16.03 -3.52 7.77
CA TYR A 84 14.92 -3.48 6.83
C TYR A 84 13.58 -3.42 7.55
N TYR A 85 12.59 -2.95 6.81
CA TYR A 85 11.20 -2.90 7.20
C TYR A 85 10.39 -3.73 6.22
N LEU A 86 9.66 -4.71 6.74
CA LEU A 86 8.85 -5.64 5.96
C LEU A 86 7.37 -5.37 6.24
N GLN A 87 6.63 -5.17 5.18
CA GLN A 87 5.17 -5.17 5.17
C GLN A 87 4.67 -6.48 4.56
N LEU A 88 3.66 -7.07 5.18
CA LEU A 88 2.98 -8.26 4.66
C LEU A 88 1.47 -8.02 4.64
N TYR A 89 0.89 -8.10 3.44
CA TYR A 89 -0.51 -7.87 3.19
C TYR A 89 -1.11 -8.99 2.34
N LYS A 90 -2.18 -9.61 2.81
CA LYS A 90 -3.03 -10.49 1.99
C LYS A 90 -4.10 -9.66 1.29
N MET A 91 -4.04 -9.62 -0.02
CA MET A 91 -5.02 -8.90 -0.84
C MET A 91 -6.36 -9.64 -0.85
N ASP A 92 -7.49 -8.91 -0.85
CA ASP A 92 -8.86 -9.49 -0.90
C ASP A 92 -9.24 -10.00 -2.30
N ALA A 93 -8.35 -10.79 -2.91
CA ALA A 93 -8.50 -11.34 -4.24
C ALA A 93 -8.25 -12.85 -4.21
N VAL A 94 -9.29 -13.62 -4.55
CA VAL A 94 -9.12 -15.03 -4.95
C VAL A 94 -8.47 -15.01 -6.33
N PHE A 95 -7.18 -15.34 -6.36
CA PHE A 95 -6.34 -15.10 -7.53
C PHE A 95 -6.00 -16.39 -8.26
N ASN A 96 -6.96 -16.88 -9.06
CA ASN A 96 -6.79 -18.11 -9.84
C ASN A 96 -6.09 -17.88 -11.19
N TYR A 97 -5.60 -16.66 -11.44
CA TYR A 97 -4.97 -16.26 -12.70
C TYR A 97 -3.44 -16.34 -12.62
N SER A 98 -2.78 -16.56 -13.75
CA SER A 98 -1.31 -16.48 -13.86
C SER A 98 -0.84 -15.08 -13.47
N LEU A 99 0.04 -14.96 -12.46
CA LEU A 99 0.59 -13.66 -12.06
C LEU A 99 1.45 -13.04 -13.17
N LYS A 100 2.18 -13.85 -13.95
CA LYS A 100 2.94 -13.40 -15.12
C LYS A 100 2.08 -12.58 -16.09
N LYS A 101 0.81 -12.96 -16.28
CA LYS A 101 -0.11 -12.26 -17.20
C LYS A 101 -0.91 -11.16 -16.52
N ALA A 102 -1.27 -11.37 -15.26
CA ALA A 102 -2.17 -10.51 -14.51
C ALA A 102 -1.51 -9.23 -13.99
N VAL A 103 -0.21 -9.28 -13.68
CA VAL A 103 0.52 -8.08 -13.28
C VAL A 103 0.95 -7.30 -14.51
N LYS A 104 0.52 -6.05 -14.56
CA LYS A 104 0.86 -5.05 -15.57
C LYS A 104 1.79 -4.04 -14.93
N GLU A 105 3.09 -4.21 -15.15
CA GLU A 105 4.11 -3.30 -14.65
C GLU A 105 4.35 -2.13 -15.61
N ASN A 106 4.66 -0.97 -15.04
CA ASN A 106 5.18 0.19 -15.73
C ASN A 106 6.31 0.80 -14.87
N PHE A 107 7.36 1.29 -15.55
CA PHE A 107 8.57 1.82 -14.91
C PHE A 107 8.70 3.32 -15.15
N SER A 108 7.59 4.04 -15.00
CA SER A 108 7.51 5.49 -15.10
C SER A 108 7.09 6.09 -13.77
N ASN A 109 7.25 7.41 -13.63
CA ASN A 109 6.78 8.12 -12.45
C ASN A 109 5.32 7.75 -12.14
N ALA A 110 5.06 7.27 -10.93
CA ALA A 110 3.69 7.03 -10.49
C ALA A 110 3.03 8.40 -10.36
N HIS A 111 1.90 8.61 -11.04
CA HIS A 111 1.19 9.88 -10.94
C HIS A 111 0.75 10.08 -9.48
N SER A 112 0.83 11.32 -8.98
CA SER A 112 0.48 11.63 -7.59
C SER A 112 -0.93 11.18 -7.24
N TRP A 113 -1.17 10.98 -5.94
CA TRP A 113 -2.47 10.59 -5.41
C TRP A 113 -3.60 11.52 -5.90
N THR A 114 -4.76 10.94 -6.17
CA THR A 114 -6.03 11.66 -6.29
C THR A 114 -6.77 11.61 -4.95
N TYR A 115 -7.53 12.67 -4.62
CA TYR A 115 -8.42 12.78 -3.46
C TYR A 115 -9.07 11.44 -3.09
N SER A 116 -8.50 10.76 -2.11
CA SER A 116 -9.04 9.56 -1.48
C SER A 116 -8.50 9.55 -0.06
N PRO A 117 -9.28 9.08 0.93
CA PRO A 117 -8.77 8.91 2.27
C PRO A 117 -7.72 7.80 2.28
N TYR A 118 -6.55 8.09 2.84
CA TYR A 118 -5.45 7.15 2.98
C TYR A 118 -4.97 7.14 4.43
N VAL A 119 -4.69 5.93 4.94
CA VAL A 119 -3.92 5.76 6.17
C VAL A 119 -2.44 5.81 5.85
N VAL A 120 -1.70 6.58 6.65
CA VAL A 120 -0.27 6.86 6.46
C VAL A 120 0.57 6.00 7.42
N ASP A 121 1.51 5.23 6.89
CA ASP A 121 2.63 4.62 7.62
C ASP A 121 3.94 5.32 7.25
N ASN A 122 4.49 6.09 8.18
CA ASN A 122 5.70 6.91 7.99
C ASN A 122 6.87 6.49 8.91
N ARG A 123 6.88 5.21 9.35
CA ARG A 123 7.92 4.71 10.27
C ARG A 123 9.31 4.60 9.66
N THR A 124 9.40 4.68 8.33
CA THR A 124 10.66 4.58 7.59
C THR A 124 10.85 5.80 6.69
N LYS A 125 11.98 5.88 6.00
CA LYS A 125 12.16 6.89 4.94
C LYS A 125 11.23 6.69 3.75
N MET A 126 10.51 5.57 3.69
CA MET A 126 9.40 5.35 2.78
C MET A 126 8.08 5.56 3.55
N GLU A 127 7.27 6.50 3.09
CA GLU A 127 5.86 6.63 3.46
C GLU A 127 5.05 5.60 2.70
N PHE A 128 4.03 5.03 3.34
CA PHE A 128 3.07 4.15 2.69
C PHE A 128 1.66 4.63 2.96
N LEU A 129 0.88 4.71 1.90
CA LEU A 129 -0.51 5.13 1.91
C LEU A 129 -1.41 3.98 1.50
N TYR A 130 -2.41 3.69 2.34
CA TYR A 130 -3.40 2.64 2.10
C TYR A 130 -4.78 3.26 1.97
N LYS A 131 -5.42 3.07 0.81
CA LYS A 131 -6.74 3.66 0.55
C LYS A 131 -7.79 3.10 1.52
N GLU A 132 -8.56 3.92 2.21
CA GLU A 132 -9.48 3.46 3.26
C GLU A 132 -10.76 2.75 2.76
N THR A 133 -10.91 2.52 1.46
CA THR A 133 -12.07 1.81 0.91
C THR A 133 -11.81 0.32 0.74
N LYS A 134 -12.88 -0.47 0.62
CA LYS A 134 -12.79 -1.88 0.23
C LYS A 134 -12.01 -2.04 -1.09
N PRO A 135 -10.95 -2.86 -1.15
CA PRO A 135 -10.23 -3.14 -2.38
C PRO A 135 -11.17 -3.75 -3.42
N LEU A 136 -11.00 -3.37 -4.69
CA LEU A 136 -11.75 -3.97 -5.77
C LEU A 136 -11.27 -5.40 -6.04
N LYS A 137 -12.21 -6.31 -6.31
CA LYS A 137 -11.86 -7.64 -6.80
C LYS A 137 -11.48 -7.54 -8.27
N SER A 138 -10.18 -7.57 -8.55
CA SER A 138 -9.66 -7.50 -9.92
C SER A 138 -8.85 -8.73 -10.30
N LYS A 139 -8.89 -9.04 -11.60
CA LYS A 139 -8.03 -10.07 -12.22
C LYS A 139 -6.65 -9.52 -12.56
N ASN A 140 -6.47 -8.20 -12.54
CA ASN A 140 -5.24 -7.52 -12.91
C ASN A 140 -4.71 -6.75 -11.71
N VAL A 141 -3.39 -6.61 -11.65
CA VAL A 141 -2.69 -5.72 -10.73
C VAL A 141 -1.83 -4.81 -11.57
N TYR A 142 -2.03 -3.50 -11.45
CA TYR A 142 -1.22 -2.51 -12.15
C TYR A 142 -0.21 -1.97 -11.15
N LEU A 143 1.07 -2.14 -11.46
CA LEU A 143 2.19 -1.78 -10.61
C LEU A 143 3.03 -0.74 -11.33
N ASP A 144 3.01 0.50 -10.84
CA ASP A 144 3.92 1.54 -11.31
C ASP A 144 5.09 1.61 -10.32
N LEU A 145 6.33 1.52 -10.83
CA LEU A 145 7.55 1.58 -10.05
C LEU A 145 8.49 2.64 -10.62
N PHE A 146 8.77 3.68 -9.83
CA PHE A 146 9.65 4.76 -10.24
C PHE A 146 10.88 4.85 -9.37
N GLY A 147 12.03 5.02 -10.02
CA GLY A 147 13.34 5.09 -9.37
C GLY A 147 14.43 4.57 -10.30
N ASP A 148 15.60 4.32 -9.73
CA ASP A 148 16.76 3.81 -10.46
C ASP A 148 16.93 2.30 -10.28
N SER A 149 17.68 1.69 -11.20
CA SER A 149 18.11 0.29 -11.12
C SER A 149 16.96 -0.71 -10.98
N THR A 150 15.77 -0.34 -11.48
CA THR A 150 14.58 -1.18 -11.41
C THR A 150 14.74 -2.43 -12.26
N LYS A 151 14.52 -3.60 -11.66
CA LYS A 151 14.68 -4.88 -12.32
C LYS A 151 13.64 -5.90 -11.88
N VAL A 152 13.25 -6.73 -12.83
CA VAL A 152 12.45 -7.93 -12.57
C VAL A 152 13.39 -9.02 -12.09
N ILE A 153 13.25 -9.44 -10.83
CA ILE A 153 14.03 -10.56 -10.26
C ILE A 153 13.43 -11.89 -10.69
N ARG A 154 12.09 -12.00 -10.63
CA ARG A 154 11.37 -13.20 -11.02
C ARG A 154 9.97 -12.85 -11.50
N LYS A 155 9.53 -13.45 -12.59
CA LYS A 155 8.16 -13.29 -13.11
C LYS A 155 7.65 -14.60 -13.71
N ASN A 156 6.71 -15.23 -13.03
CA ASN A 156 6.08 -16.49 -13.44
C ASN A 156 4.62 -16.55 -12.96
N ASP A 157 4.00 -17.72 -13.09
CA ASP A 157 2.58 -17.87 -12.81
C ASP A 157 2.22 -17.73 -11.33
N THR A 158 3.15 -17.96 -10.40
CA THR A 158 2.92 -17.93 -8.94
C THR A 158 3.59 -16.77 -8.23
N MET A 159 4.48 -16.03 -8.90
CA MET A 159 5.23 -14.94 -8.30
C MET A 159 5.65 -13.90 -9.35
N VAL A 160 5.49 -12.62 -9.00
CA VAL A 160 6.25 -11.52 -9.60
C VAL A 160 7.01 -10.79 -8.50
N TYR A 161 8.27 -10.45 -8.80
CA TYR A 161 9.21 -9.97 -7.81
C TYR A 161 10.17 -8.98 -8.46
N TYR A 162 10.26 -7.81 -7.85
CA TYR A 162 11.00 -6.66 -8.35
C TYR A 162 11.96 -6.13 -7.30
N TYR A 163 13.06 -5.56 -7.77
CA TYR A 163 13.95 -4.71 -6.99
C TYR A 163 13.98 -3.33 -7.64
N SER A 164 14.03 -2.27 -6.83
CA SER A 164 14.22 -0.90 -7.30
C SER A 164 14.93 -0.08 -6.24
N LYS A 165 15.74 0.90 -6.63
CA LYS A 165 16.05 2.04 -5.75
C LYS A 165 14.91 3.03 -5.93
N CYS A 166 13.88 2.84 -5.12
CA CYS A 166 12.56 3.39 -5.35
C CYS A 166 12.46 4.84 -4.88
N VAL A 167 11.94 5.72 -5.72
CA VAL A 167 11.46 7.06 -5.34
C VAL A 167 10.00 6.97 -4.93
N ASN A 168 9.17 6.34 -5.78
CA ASN A 168 7.78 6.03 -5.46
C ASN A 168 7.29 4.78 -6.19
N PHE A 169 6.23 4.17 -5.66
CA PHE A 169 5.51 3.11 -6.34
C PHE A 169 4.02 3.24 -6.09
N SER A 170 3.23 2.63 -6.98
CA SER A 170 1.81 2.50 -6.77
C SER A 170 1.28 1.15 -7.21
N LEU A 171 0.22 0.72 -6.55
CA LEU A 171 -0.55 -0.45 -6.90
C LEU A 171 -2.00 -0.05 -7.11
N LYS A 172 -2.55 -0.39 -8.27
CA LYS A 172 -3.98 -0.26 -8.60
C LYS A 172 -4.57 -1.61 -8.95
N LEU A 173 -5.81 -1.85 -8.55
CA LEU A 173 -6.58 -3.01 -8.99
C LEU A 173 -7.43 -2.71 -10.24
N ASP A 174 -7.75 -1.44 -10.50
CA ASP A 174 -8.47 -0.97 -11.68
C ASP A 174 -7.75 0.28 -12.22
N PRO A 175 -7.41 0.32 -13.53
CA PRO A 175 -6.64 1.42 -14.08
C PRO A 175 -7.40 2.76 -14.09
N GLN A 176 -8.73 2.73 -13.97
CA GLN A 176 -9.61 3.90 -13.94
C GLN A 176 -9.92 4.37 -12.50
N LYS A 177 -9.36 3.73 -11.48
CA LYS A 177 -9.63 4.04 -10.07
C LYS A 177 -8.39 4.61 -9.38
N PRO A 178 -8.58 5.33 -8.26
CA PRO A 178 -7.47 5.77 -7.40
C PRO A 178 -6.61 4.59 -6.94
N MET A 179 -5.36 4.88 -6.62
CA MET A 179 -4.38 3.92 -6.09
C MET A 179 -4.92 3.20 -4.86
N ASP A 180 -4.71 1.88 -4.81
CA ASP A 180 -5.04 1.08 -3.63
C ASP A 180 -3.96 1.18 -2.57
N ILE A 181 -2.70 1.18 -3.03
CA ILE A 181 -1.50 1.33 -2.20
C ILE A 181 -0.56 2.26 -2.95
N TYR A 182 0.01 3.21 -2.25
CA TYR A 182 1.06 4.09 -2.75
C TYR A 182 2.20 4.10 -1.74
N GLY A 183 3.44 4.22 -2.21
CA GLY A 183 4.55 4.47 -1.32
C GLY A 183 5.52 5.45 -1.95
N GLU A 184 6.07 6.34 -1.14
CA GLU A 184 6.94 7.42 -1.59
C GLU A 184 8.03 7.72 -0.57
N SER A 185 9.20 8.09 -1.08
CA SER A 185 10.32 8.52 -0.26
C SER A 185 10.03 9.88 0.40
N HIS A 186 10.15 9.94 1.73
CA HIS A 186 9.95 11.15 2.54
C HIS A 186 10.99 12.27 2.33
N SER A 187 12.04 12.04 1.53
CA SER A 187 13.14 13.00 1.44
C SER A 187 12.82 14.14 0.47
N GLU A 188 13.02 15.38 0.93
CA GLU A 188 12.94 16.62 0.14
C GLU A 188 13.77 16.59 -1.16
N LYS A 189 14.74 15.67 -1.25
CA LYS A 189 15.57 15.43 -2.43
C LYS A 189 15.41 14.00 -2.94
N THR A 190 14.29 13.68 -3.61
CA THR A 190 14.10 12.47 -4.48
C THR A 190 14.93 11.23 -4.08
N SER A 191 15.03 10.94 -2.78
CA SER A 191 16.12 10.07 -2.34
C SER A 191 15.67 8.65 -2.52
N GLU A 192 16.36 7.92 -3.35
CA GLU A 192 15.97 6.56 -3.68
C GLU A 192 16.16 5.65 -2.45
N ILE A 193 15.09 4.94 -2.08
CA ILE A 193 15.11 3.94 -1.01
C ILE A 193 15.16 2.56 -1.66
N PRO A 194 16.19 1.74 -1.39
CA PRO A 194 16.20 0.36 -1.84
C PRO A 194 14.95 -0.39 -1.37
N LEU A 195 14.26 -0.98 -2.33
CA LEU A 195 12.96 -1.61 -2.15
C LEU A 195 12.89 -2.92 -2.93
N GLU A 196 12.30 -3.92 -2.31
CA GLU A 196 11.89 -5.16 -2.94
C GLU A 196 10.39 -5.35 -2.80
N ILE A 197 9.69 -5.52 -3.94
CA ILE A 197 8.25 -5.79 -3.97
C ILE A 197 8.00 -7.17 -4.53
N MET A 198 7.27 -7.99 -3.78
CA MET A 198 6.86 -9.32 -4.19
C MET A 198 5.34 -9.47 -4.13
N LEU A 199 4.74 -9.83 -5.25
CA LEU A 199 3.38 -10.37 -5.32
C LEU A 199 3.50 -11.88 -5.50
N PHE A 200 2.97 -12.67 -4.58
CA PHE A 200 3.03 -14.12 -4.67
C PHE A 200 1.69 -14.78 -4.36
N LYS A 201 1.47 -15.93 -5.00
CA LYS A 201 0.30 -16.78 -4.76
C LYS A 201 0.65 -17.97 -3.89
N ARG A 202 -0.19 -18.23 -2.88
CA ARG A 202 -0.17 -19.46 -2.10
C ARG A 202 -1.58 -19.78 -1.65
N ASN A 203 -2.00 -21.04 -1.79
CA ASN A 203 -3.34 -21.50 -1.41
C ASN A 203 -4.48 -20.61 -1.97
N ASN A 204 -4.40 -20.26 -3.26
CA ASN A 204 -5.33 -19.38 -3.99
C ASN A 204 -5.50 -17.96 -3.45
N LYS A 205 -4.64 -17.54 -2.52
CA LYS A 205 -4.57 -16.18 -1.98
C LYS A 205 -3.41 -15.43 -2.63
N LEU A 206 -3.62 -14.14 -2.89
CA LEU A 206 -2.59 -13.22 -3.33
C LEU A 206 -2.05 -12.44 -2.13
N TYR A 207 -0.74 -12.38 -2.02
CA TYR A 207 -0.05 -11.65 -0.99
C TYR A 207 0.89 -10.64 -1.63
N LEU A 208 0.97 -9.46 -1.02
CA LEU A 208 1.94 -8.43 -1.28
C LEU A 208 2.93 -8.41 -0.11
N LEU A 209 4.21 -8.48 -0.42
CA LEU A 209 5.27 -8.13 0.52
C LEU A 209 6.07 -6.97 -0.03
N VAL A 210 6.39 -6.05 0.85
CA VAL A 210 7.26 -4.91 0.54
C VAL A 210 8.36 -4.89 1.59
N LEU A 211 9.60 -5.05 1.13
CA LEU A 211 10.79 -4.94 1.97
C LEU A 211 11.51 -3.65 1.58
N SER A 212 11.52 -2.67 2.48
CA SER A 212 12.24 -1.40 2.31
C SER A 212 13.44 -1.32 3.23
N ALA A 213 14.46 -0.59 2.81
CA ALA A 213 15.53 -0.15 3.70
C ALA A 213 14.97 0.88 4.68
N LYS A 214 15.35 0.81 5.97
CA LYS A 214 14.92 1.82 6.95
C LYS A 214 15.49 3.22 6.64
N ASP A 215 16.64 3.27 5.95
CA ASP A 215 17.34 4.48 5.52
C ASP A 215 17.96 4.28 4.11
N ALA A 216 18.15 5.36 3.36
CA ALA A 216 18.76 5.37 2.02
C ALA A 216 20.21 4.85 2.01
N ALA A 217 20.94 4.97 3.12
CA ALA A 217 22.32 4.46 3.24
C ALA A 217 22.39 2.92 3.28
N ILE A 218 21.29 2.26 3.65
CA ILE A 218 21.23 0.80 3.81
C ILE A 218 20.98 0.16 2.44
N LYS A 219 21.86 -0.77 2.05
CA LYS A 219 21.72 -1.51 0.79
C LYS A 219 20.88 -2.77 1.01
N ILE A 220 19.90 -2.99 0.15
CA ILE A 220 19.26 -4.31 0.00
C ILE A 220 19.96 -5.06 -1.12
N LYS A 221 20.44 -6.27 -0.83
CA LYS A 221 20.94 -7.18 -1.87
C LYS A 221 19.74 -7.76 -2.63
N PRO A 222 19.65 -7.58 -3.96
CA PRO A 222 18.57 -8.15 -4.76
C PRO A 222 18.40 -9.65 -4.53
N GLY A 223 17.21 -10.08 -4.13
CA GLY A 223 16.93 -11.46 -3.73
C GLY A 223 16.75 -11.67 -2.23
N THR A 224 16.94 -10.64 -1.39
CA THR A 224 16.87 -10.76 0.08
C THR A 224 15.51 -11.27 0.54
N LEU A 225 14.42 -10.69 0.02
CA LEU A 225 13.06 -11.10 0.34
C LEU A 225 12.75 -12.54 -0.09
N TYR A 226 13.28 -12.97 -1.24
CA TYR A 226 13.12 -14.35 -1.70
C TYR A 226 13.87 -15.33 -0.81
N ASP A 227 15.11 -15.02 -0.46
CA ASP A 227 15.93 -15.87 0.40
C ASP A 227 15.28 -16.03 1.79
N MET A 228 14.72 -14.95 2.35
CA MET A 228 14.00 -14.99 3.64
C MET A 228 12.77 -15.92 3.63
N LEU A 229 12.05 -16.01 2.51
CA LEU A 229 10.82 -16.81 2.43
C LEU A 229 11.07 -18.28 2.04
N PHE A 230 12.07 -18.54 1.19
CA PHE A 230 12.22 -19.81 0.49
C PHE A 230 13.51 -20.56 0.76
N ARG A 231 14.51 -19.94 1.39
CA ARG A 231 15.66 -20.65 1.95
C ARG A 231 15.43 -20.98 3.42
#